data_AF-A0A351UX84-F1
#
_entry.id   AF-A0A351UX84-F1
#
_cell.length_a   1.000
_cell.length_b   1.000
_cell.length_c   1.000
_cell.angle_alpha   90.00
_cell.angle_beta   90.00
_cell.angle_gamma   90.00
#
_symmetry.space_group_name_H-M   'P 1'
#
loop_
_entity.id
_entity.type
_entity.pdbx_description
1 polymer ?
#
loop_
_entity_poly.entity_id
_entity_poly.type
_entity_poly.pdbx_seq_one_letter_code
_entity_poly.pdbx_strand_id
1 'polypeptide(L)'
;LDQHTVLTRGITIRDVLKSAFSYLFELEEKMNDICARLGDADEDTMTALMEELGTIQDTLTLHDFYVIDAKVEEVARALGLLDVGLDKDVTDLSGGQRTRILLGKLLLEKPDILLLDEPTN
;
A
#
# COMPACT_ATOMS: atom_id res chain seq x y z
N LEU A 1 -1.40 -8.33 -14.55
CA LEU A 1 -1.58 -9.56 -13.74
C LEU A 1 -0.26 -9.83 -13.06
N ASP A 2 0.00 -9.14 -11.94
CA ASP A 2 1.19 -9.39 -11.12
C ASP A 2 1.03 -10.74 -10.42
N GLN A 3 1.44 -11.79 -11.12
CA GLN A 3 1.72 -13.08 -10.52
C GLN A 3 2.98 -12.90 -9.67
N HIS A 4 2.88 -13.26 -8.39
CA HIS A 4 3.93 -13.26 -7.37
C HIS A 4 3.95 -12.05 -6.42
N THR A 5 2.88 -11.86 -5.64
CA THR A 5 3.09 -11.45 -4.24
C THR A 5 3.76 -12.63 -3.53
N VAL A 6 5.10 -12.69 -3.57
CA VAL A 6 5.86 -13.75 -2.88
C VAL A 6 5.79 -13.45 -1.38
N LEU A 7 4.97 -14.23 -0.67
CA LEU A 7 4.94 -14.22 0.79
C LEU A 7 6.26 -14.79 1.31
N THR A 8 7.23 -13.90 1.57
CA THR A 8 8.56 -14.26 2.09
C THR A 8 8.66 -13.97 3.58
N ARG A 9 9.61 -14.64 4.24
CA ARG A 9 9.90 -14.45 5.66
C ARG A 9 10.34 -13.01 5.93
N GLY A 10 9.90 -12.44 7.04
CA GLY A 10 10.18 -11.06 7.45
C GLY A 10 9.13 -10.05 6.98
N ILE A 11 8.12 -10.49 6.21
CA ILE A 11 7.00 -9.66 5.78
C ILE A 11 5.81 -9.96 6.68
N THR A 12 5.16 -8.91 7.21
CA THR A 12 3.97 -9.04 8.04
C THR A 12 2.69 -9.03 7.19
N ILE A 13 1.55 -9.41 7.79
CA ILE A 13 0.23 -9.26 7.15
C ILE A 13 0.00 -7.80 6.74
N ARG A 14 0.35 -6.85 7.62
CA ARG A 14 0.22 -5.42 7.36
C ARG A 14 0.99 -5.00 6.12
N ASP A 15 2.23 -5.47 5.98
CA ASP A 15 3.09 -5.12 4.85
C ASP A 15 2.50 -5.60 3.52
N VAL A 16 1.95 -6.82 3.49
CA VAL A 16 1.30 -7.35 2.27
C VAL A 16 0.07 -6.53 1.90
N LEU A 17 -0.75 -6.13 2.87
CA LEU A 17 -1.93 -5.30 2.60
C LEU A 17 -1.52 -3.89 2.15
N LYS A 18 -0.51 -3.29 2.79
CA LYS A 18 0.02 -1.98 2.40
C LYS A 18 0.67 -1.98 1.02
N SER A 19 1.21 -3.11 0.58
CA SER A 19 1.82 -3.22 -0.76
C SER A 19 0.81 -3.10 -1.91
N ALA A 20 -0.50 -3.05 -1.63
CA ALA A 20 -1.51 -2.60 -2.61
C ALA A 20 -1.31 -1.12 -3.02
N PHE A 21 -0.61 -0.34 -2.19
CA PHE A 21 -0.40 1.09 -2.36
C PHE A 21 1.08 1.44 -2.60
N SER A 22 1.93 0.49 -3.02
CA SER A 22 3.37 0.71 -3.17
C SER A 22 3.71 1.95 -4.00
N TYR A 23 2.99 2.18 -5.10
CA TYR A 23 3.16 3.38 -5.93
C TYR A 23 2.98 4.69 -5.14
N LEU A 24 2.03 4.74 -4.21
CA LEU A 24 1.81 5.94 -3.40
C LEU A 24 2.91 6.12 -2.34
N PHE A 25 3.43 5.04 -1.78
CA PHE A 25 4.60 5.12 -0.88
C PHE A 25 5.86 5.57 -1.62
N GLU A 26 6.07 5.12 -2.86
CA GLU A 26 7.18 5.60 -3.71
C GLU A 26 7.06 7.11 -4.02
N LEU A 27 5.83 7.58 -4.27
CA LEU A 27 5.56 9.02 -4.44
C LEU A 27 5.85 9.80 -3.16
N GLU A 28 5.49 9.27 -1.99
CA GLU A 28 5.78 9.91 -0.70
C GLU A 28 7.29 9.96 -0.41
N GLU A 29 8.03 8.89 -0.70
CA GLU A 29 9.49 8.89 -0.58
C GLU A 29 10.12 9.96 -1.49
N LYS A 30 9.63 10.07 -2.73
CA LYS A 30 10.07 11.10 -3.67
C LYS A 30 9.73 12.52 -3.18
N MET A 31 8.54 12.72 -2.62
CA MET A 31 8.14 13.98 -1.99
C MET A 31 9.11 14.37 -0.86
N ASN A 32 9.52 13.39 -0.04
CA ASN A 32 10.47 13.59 1.05
C ASN A 32 11.89 13.93 0.55
N ASP A 33 12.36 13.28 -0.52
CA ASP A 33 13.64 13.61 -1.18
C ASP A 33 13.64 15.06 -1.72
N ILE A 34 12.55 15.45 -2.39
CA ILE A 34 12.38 16.83 -2.88
C ILE A 34 12.46 17.82 -1.70
N CYS A 35 11.76 17.55 -0.60
CA CYS A 35 11.80 18.40 0.60
C CYS A 35 13.21 18.52 1.18
N ALA A 36 13.99 17.44 1.19
CA ALA A 36 15.37 17.46 1.67
C ALA A 36 16.29 18.30 0.77
N ARG A 37 16.10 18.24 -0.55
CA ARG A 37 16.92 18.95 -1.53
C ARG A 37 16.56 20.43 -1.67
N LEU A 38 15.34 20.84 -1.31
CA LEU A 38 14.89 22.24 -1.36
C LEU A 38 15.79 23.17 -0.53
N GLY A 39 16.41 22.68 0.55
CA GLY A 39 17.28 23.49 1.41
C GLY A 39 18.59 23.96 0.76
N ASP A 40 19.07 23.23 -0.26
CA ASP A 40 20.35 23.45 -0.91
C ASP A 40 20.21 23.86 -2.40
N ALA A 41 18.98 23.98 -2.91
CA ALA A 41 18.69 24.26 -4.31
C ALA A 41 18.85 25.75 -4.67
N ASP A 42 19.31 26.02 -5.91
CA ASP A 42 19.23 27.36 -6.51
C ASP A 42 17.79 27.71 -6.90
N GLU A 43 17.55 28.96 -7.29
CA GLU A 43 16.21 29.51 -7.55
C GLU A 43 15.47 28.78 -8.69
N ASP A 44 16.18 28.44 -9.77
CA ASP A 44 15.60 27.72 -10.92
C ASP A 44 15.25 26.27 -10.53
N THR A 45 16.16 25.60 -9.82
CA THR A 45 15.95 24.23 -9.33
C THR A 45 14.84 24.18 -8.29
N MET A 46 14.79 25.15 -7.37
CA MET A 46 13.75 25.26 -6.35
C MET A 46 12.36 25.38 -7.00
N THR A 47 12.23 26.23 -8.02
CA THR A 47 10.96 26.40 -8.74
C THR A 47 10.48 25.08 -9.35
N ALA A 48 11.36 24.36 -10.05
CA ALA A 48 11.03 23.06 -10.64
C ALA A 48 10.66 22.00 -9.57
N LEU A 49 11.42 21.95 -8.47
CA LEU A 49 11.14 21.03 -7.35
C LEU A 49 9.80 21.33 -6.68
N MET A 50 9.41 22.60 -6.55
CA MET A 50 8.11 22.99 -5.98
C MET A 50 6.94 22.59 -6.88
N GLU A 51 7.07 22.72 -8.20
CA GLU A 51 6.03 22.26 -9.15
C GLU A 51 5.83 20.74 -9.08
N GLU A 52 6.94 19.99 -9.02
CA GLU A 52 6.91 18.53 -8.86
C GLU A 52 6.30 18.12 -7.51
N LEU A 53 6.68 18.81 -6.43
CA LEU A 53 6.13 18.59 -5.09
C LEU A 53 4.62 18.77 -5.06
N GLY A 54 4.10 19.84 -5.68
CA GLY A 54 2.66 20.09 -5.77
C GLY A 54 1.92 18.97 -6.51
N THR A 55 2.45 18.53 -7.65
CA THR A 55 1.87 17.41 -8.42
C THR A 55 1.79 16.11 -7.61
N ILE A 56 2.85 15.81 -6.85
CA ILE A 56 2.89 14.63 -5.99
C ILE A 56 1.88 14.76 -4.85
N GLN A 57 1.83 15.90 -4.16
CA GLN A 57 0.88 16.14 -3.07
C GLN A 57 -0.58 16.01 -3.52
N ASP A 58 -0.92 16.55 -4.69
CA ASP A 58 -2.26 16.42 -5.27
C ASP A 58 -2.59 14.95 -5.56
N THR A 59 -1.63 14.18 -6.10
CA THR A 59 -1.80 12.75 -6.37
C THR A 59 -2.02 11.95 -5.08
N LEU A 60 -1.19 12.17 -4.06
CA LEU A 60 -1.33 11.49 -2.76
C LEU A 60 -2.68 11.81 -2.10
N THR A 61 -3.11 13.07 -2.18
CA THR A 61 -4.40 13.52 -1.65
C THR A 61 -5.56 12.88 -2.40
N LEU A 62 -5.53 12.88 -3.73
CA LEU A 62 -6.55 12.28 -4.59
C LEU A 62 -6.76 10.79 -4.32
N HIS A 63 -5.67 10.07 -4.01
CA HIS A 63 -5.71 8.65 -3.72
C HIS A 63 -5.92 8.33 -2.22
N ASP A 64 -6.24 9.34 -1.41
CA ASP A 64 -6.45 9.23 0.04
C ASP A 64 -5.27 8.57 0.78
N PHE A 65 -4.04 8.91 0.42
CA PHE A 65 -2.82 8.28 0.96
C PHE A 65 -2.78 8.29 2.50
N TYR A 66 -3.15 9.42 3.11
CA TYR A 66 -3.07 9.62 4.56
C TYR A 66 -4.07 8.79 5.38
N VAL A 67 -5.00 8.07 4.74
CA VAL A 67 -5.95 7.16 5.41
C VAL A 67 -5.75 5.70 4.99
N ILE A 68 -4.66 5.37 4.30
CA ILE A 68 -4.33 3.98 3.93
C ILE A 68 -4.32 3.07 5.15
N ASP A 69 -3.75 3.52 6.28
CA ASP A 69 -3.74 2.72 7.51
C ASP A 69 -5.15 2.34 7.97
N ALA A 70 -6.08 3.29 7.94
CA ALA A 70 -7.48 3.03 8.28
C ALA A 70 -8.15 2.07 7.30
N LYS A 71 -7.90 2.24 5.99
CA LYS A 71 -8.42 1.33 4.93
C LYS A 71 -7.89 -0.09 5.08
N VAL A 72 -6.60 -0.23 5.36
CA VAL A 72 -5.96 -1.53 5.62
C VAL A 72 -6.59 -2.21 6.83
N GLU A 73 -6.80 -1.48 7.93
CA GLU A 73 -7.46 -2.02 9.12
C GLU A 73 -8.92 -2.40 8.88
N GLU A 74 -9.66 -1.61 8.11
CA GLU A 74 -11.05 -1.90 7.73
C GLU A 74 -11.15 -3.20 6.94
N VAL A 75 -10.34 -3.37 5.90
CA VAL A 75 -10.31 -4.60 5.08
C VAL A 75 -9.83 -5.78 5.91
N ALA A 76 -8.79 -5.60 6.73
CA ALA A 76 -8.32 -6.64 7.64
C ALA A 76 -9.42 -7.09 8.61
N ARG A 77 -10.21 -6.16 9.15
CA ARG A 77 -11.35 -6.47 10.03
C ARG A 77 -12.41 -7.26 9.28
N ALA A 78 -12.79 -6.82 8.09
CA ALA A 78 -13.82 -7.47 7.27
C ALA A 78 -13.45 -8.93 6.92
N LEU A 79 -12.16 -9.24 6.80
CA LEU A 79 -11.66 -10.58 6.49
C LEU A 79 -11.25 -11.41 7.73
N GLY A 80 -11.43 -10.87 8.95
CA GLY A 80 -11.04 -11.53 10.20
C GLY A 80 -9.52 -11.70 10.37
N LEU A 81 -8.73 -10.81 9.77
CA LEU A 81 -7.27 -10.79 9.87
C LEU A 81 -6.78 -10.05 11.13
N LEU A 82 -7.59 -9.18 11.73
CA LEU A 82 -7.24 -8.51 12.99
C LEU A 82 -7.02 -9.51 14.13
N ASP A 83 -7.85 -10.56 14.20
CA ASP A 83 -7.73 -11.62 15.22
C ASP A 83 -6.46 -12.48 15.05
N VAL A 84 -5.87 -12.48 13.85
CA VAL A 84 -4.61 -13.16 13.55
C VAL A 84 -3.40 -12.33 14.04
N GLY A 85 -3.56 -11.01 14.11
CA GLY A 85 -2.51 -10.05 14.41
C GLY A 85 -1.80 -9.57 13.14
N LEU A 86 -1.92 -8.28 12.82
CA LEU A 86 -1.39 -7.71 11.58
C LEU A 86 0.14 -7.72 11.49
N ASP A 87 0.82 -7.74 12.62
CA ASP A 87 2.28 -7.73 12.69
C ASP A 87 2.86 -9.16 12.67
N LYS A 88 2.02 -10.18 12.46
CA LYS A 88 2.44 -11.57 12.32
C LYS A 88 3.10 -11.82 10.98
N ASP A 89 4.17 -12.61 10.97
CA ASP A 89 4.88 -13.02 9.77
C ASP A 89 3.99 -13.90 8.88
N VAL A 90 4.00 -13.64 7.57
CA VAL A 90 3.18 -14.35 6.59
C VAL A 90 3.50 -15.84 6.47
N THR A 91 4.71 -16.25 6.87
CA THR A 91 5.14 -17.65 6.87
C THR A 91 4.46 -18.47 7.96
N ASP A 92 4.00 -17.84 9.04
CA ASP A 92 3.30 -18.48 10.18
C ASP A 92 1.79 -18.63 9.99
N LEU A 93 1.30 -18.37 8.77
CA LEU A 93 -0.12 -18.37 8.42
C LEU A 93 -0.56 -19.70 7.80
N SER A 94 -1.79 -20.10 8.13
CA SER A 94 -2.47 -21.20 7.45
C SER A 94 -2.78 -20.86 5.99
N GLY A 95 -3.03 -21.87 5.15
CA GLY A 95 -3.38 -21.66 3.74
C GLY A 95 -4.57 -20.71 3.55
N GLY A 96 -5.65 -20.90 4.33
CA GLY A 96 -6.83 -20.02 4.28
C GLY A 96 -6.56 -18.60 4.79
N GLN A 97 -5.64 -18.41 5.74
CA GLN A 97 -5.20 -17.07 6.15
C GLN A 97 -4.43 -16.37 5.03
N ARG A 98 -3.53 -17.09 4.34
CA ARG A 98 -2.80 -16.55 3.18
C ARG A 98 -3.75 -16.14 2.05
N THR A 99 -4.74 -16.98 1.72
CA THR A 99 -5.77 -16.64 0.73
C THR A 99 -6.52 -15.37 1.11
N ARG A 100 -6.93 -15.23 2.38
CA ARG A 100 -7.62 -14.03 2.86
C ARG A 100 -6.76 -12.77 2.77
N ILE A 101 -5.47 -12.85 3.05
CA ILE A 101 -4.56 -11.69 2.90
C ILE A 101 -4.45 -11.27 1.44
N LEU A 102 -4.26 -12.23 0.53
CA LEU A 102 -4.17 -11.95 -0.90
C LEU A 102 -5.47 -11.36 -1.44
N LEU A 103 -6.62 -11.85 -0.98
CA LEU A 103 -7.92 -11.25 -1.27
C LEU A 103 -8.01 -9.81 -0.71
N GLY A 104 -7.57 -9.59 0.53
CA GLY A 104 -7.54 -8.25 1.13
C GLY A 104 -6.70 -7.27 0.33
N LYS A 105 -5.50 -7.68 -0.07
CA LYS A 105 -4.62 -6.89 -0.96
C LYS A 105 -5.32 -6.55 -2.27
N LEU A 106 -5.95 -7.54 -2.92
CA LEU A 106 -6.67 -7.34 -4.17
C LEU A 106 -7.88 -6.39 -4.02
N LEU A 107 -8.60 -6.46 -2.90
CA LEU A 107 -9.70 -5.52 -2.62
C LEU A 107 -9.20 -4.08 -2.40
N LEU A 108 -8.03 -3.92 -1.79
CA LEU A 108 -7.39 -2.62 -1.56
C LEU A 108 -6.87 -1.99 -2.87
N GLU A 109 -6.43 -2.81 -3.83
CA GLU A 109 -6.03 -2.38 -5.18
C GLU A 109 -7.21 -1.81 -6.00
N LYS A 110 -8.46 -2.02 -5.57
CA LYS A 110 -9.69 -1.56 -6.23
C LYS A 110 -9.70 -1.82 -7.77
N PRO A 111 -9.56 -3.09 -8.20
CA PRO A 111 -9.61 -3.41 -9.63
C PRO A 111 -11.00 -3.10 -10.23
N ASP A 112 -11.03 -2.64 -11.48
CA ASP A 112 -12.28 -2.34 -12.20
C ASP A 112 -13.20 -3.56 -12.35
N ILE A 113 -12.59 -4.75 -12.47
CA ILE A 113 -13.30 -6.02 -12.59
C ILE A 113 -12.62 -7.04 -11.67
N LEU A 114 -13.40 -7.64 -10.78
CA LEU A 114 -12.99 -8.73 -9.92
C LEU A 114 -13.75 -10.00 -10.31
N LEU A 115 -13.02 -11.03 -10.73
CA LEU A 115 -13.57 -12.36 -10.99
C LEU A 115 -13.13 -13.30 -9.85
N LEU A 116 -14.10 -13.76 -9.05
CA LEU A 116 -13.89 -14.75 -8.00
C LEU A 116 -14.60 -16.03 -8.41
N ASP A 117 -13.86 -17.13 -8.50
CA ASP A 117 -14.45 -18.46 -8.68
C ASP A 117 -14.54 -19.15 -7.30
N GLU A 118 -15.76 -19.55 -6.92
CA GLU A 118 -16.12 -20.23 -5.65
C GLU A 118 -15.58 -19.58 -4.34
N PRO A 119 -16.13 -18.45 -3.87
CA PRO A 119 -15.62 -17.73 -2.69
C PRO A 119 -16.01 -18.33 -1.32
N THR A 120 -16.77 -19.44 -1.28
CA THR A 120 -17.49 -19.90 -0.07
C THR A 120 -16.95 -21.15 0.63
N ASN A 121 -15.82 -21.73 0.20
CA ASN A 121 -15.29 -22.99 0.78
C ASN A 121 -14.06 -22.79 1.67
#